data_AF-A0A834I674-F1
#
_entry.id   AF-A0A834I674-F1
#
_cell.length_a   1.000
_cell.length_b   1.000
_cell.length_c   1.000
_cell.angle_alpha   90.00
_cell.angle_beta   90.00
_cell.angle_gamma   90.00
#
_symmetry.space_group_name_H-M   'P 1'
#
loop_
_entity.id
_entity.type
_entity.pdbx_description
1 polymer ?
#
loop_
_entity_poly.entity_id
_entity_poly.type
_entity_poly.pdbx_seq_one_letter_code
_entity_poly.pdbx_strand_id
1 'polypeptide(L)'
;MKVFQLCFKKGDVIAVTQKDEGWWEGTLNGKTGWFPSNYVEECKDVQKPVVQQDNQYTSVVLKDLVDSEKAHVQELDGLVTNFLQPLEKSTM
;
A
#
# COMPACT_ATOMS: atom_id res chain seq x y z
N MET A 1 -4.58 -30.20 8.01
CA MET A 1 -3.72 -29.33 7.17
C MET A 1 -3.33 -28.14 8.04
N LYS A 2 -2.05 -27.97 8.38
CA LYS A 2 -1.61 -26.81 9.19
C LYS A 2 -1.50 -25.61 8.26
N VAL A 3 -2.35 -24.61 8.44
CA VAL A 3 -2.18 -23.29 7.82
C VAL A 3 -1.06 -22.60 8.60
N PHE A 4 0.09 -22.34 7.97
CA PHE A 4 1.22 -21.66 8.60
C PHE A 4 1.07 -20.16 8.37
N GLN A 5 0.83 -19.39 9.44
CA GLN A 5 0.79 -17.93 9.38
C GLN A 5 2.22 -17.37 9.45
N LEU A 6 2.52 -16.38 8.61
CA LEU A 6 3.80 -15.69 8.61
C LEU A 6 3.76 -14.50 9.58
N CYS A 7 4.66 -14.48 10.57
CA CYS A 7 4.83 -13.36 11.49
C CYS A 7 5.97 -12.45 11.01
N PHE A 8 5.71 -11.14 10.95
CA PHE A 8 6.64 -10.11 10.48
C PHE A 8 6.43 -8.81 11.28
N LYS A 9 7.35 -7.86 11.13
CA LYS A 9 7.32 -6.54 11.76
C LYS A 9 7.35 -5.43 10.70
N LYS A 10 6.97 -4.22 11.10
CA LYS A 10 7.08 -3.04 10.24
C LYS A 10 8.53 -2.86 9.78
N GLY A 11 8.73 -2.77 8.47
CA GLY A 11 10.04 -2.64 7.82
C GLY A 11 10.65 -3.95 7.31
N ASP A 12 10.03 -5.11 7.61
CA ASP A 12 10.45 -6.38 7.02
C ASP A 12 10.04 -6.45 5.55
N VAL A 13 10.95 -6.94 4.70
CA VAL A 13 10.67 -7.19 3.27
C VAL A 13 10.38 -8.67 3.08
N ILE A 14 9.16 -8.98 2.66
CA ILE A 14 8.69 -10.35 2.47
C ILE A 14 8.71 -10.68 0.97
N ALA A 15 9.33 -11.80 0.61
CA ALA A 15 9.28 -12.32 -0.75
C ALA A 15 7.94 -13.02 -0.99
N VAL A 16 7.03 -12.38 -1.73
CA VAL A 16 5.71 -12.93 -2.05
C VAL A 16 5.83 -14.06 -3.07
N THR A 17 5.32 -15.25 -2.74
CA THR A 17 5.30 -16.44 -3.61
C THR A 17 3.95 -16.64 -4.27
N GLN A 18 2.85 -16.32 -3.58
CA GLN A 18 1.49 -16.46 -4.09
C GLN A 18 0.62 -15.29 -3.61
N LYS A 19 -0.28 -14.82 -4.48
CA LYS A 19 -1.29 -13.82 -4.16
C LYS A 19 -2.67 -14.46 -4.32
N ASP A 20 -3.44 -14.46 -3.23
CA ASP A 20 -4.87 -14.78 -3.23
C ASP A 20 -5.67 -13.55 -2.76
N GLU A 21 -6.98 -13.56 -2.95
CA GLU A 21 -7.85 -12.43 -2.59
C GLU A 21 -7.84 -12.17 -1.07
N GLY A 22 -7.02 -11.19 -0.65
CA GLY A 22 -6.88 -10.75 0.74
C GLY A 22 -5.79 -11.46 1.55
N TRP A 23 -5.28 -12.60 1.07
CA TRP A 23 -4.22 -13.36 1.73
C TRP A 23 -3.08 -13.66 0.77
N TRP A 24 -1.87 -13.30 1.15
CA TRP A 24 -0.67 -13.57 0.37
C TRP A 24 0.19 -14.60 1.08
N GLU A 25 0.82 -15.46 0.31
CA GLU A 25 1.88 -16.33 0.78
C GLU A 25 3.23 -15.68 0.49
N GLY A 26 4.13 -15.74 1.46
CA GLY A 26 5.50 -15.31 1.24
C GLY A 26 6.49 -15.95 2.18
N THR A 27 7.77 -15.69 1.89
CA THR A 27 8.90 -16.22 2.65
C THR A 27 9.70 -15.08 3.27
N LEU A 28 9.94 -15.17 4.58
CA LEU A 28 10.74 -14.24 5.36
C LEU A 28 11.69 -15.04 6.26
N ASN A 29 13.00 -14.77 6.18
CA ASN A 29 14.02 -15.44 6.99
C ASN A 29 13.95 -16.99 6.92
N GLY A 30 13.64 -17.53 5.74
CA GLY A 30 13.49 -18.97 5.51
C GLY A 30 12.20 -19.59 6.06
N LYS A 31 11.28 -18.79 6.61
CA LYS A 31 9.93 -19.24 7.01
C LYS A 31 8.93 -18.85 5.93
N THR A 32 8.14 -19.81 5.47
CA THR A 32 7.06 -19.59 4.51
C THR A 32 5.72 -19.65 5.21
N GLY A 33 4.81 -18.74 4.87
CA GLY A 33 3.47 -18.74 5.43
C GLY A 33 2.59 -17.66 4.83
N TRP A 34 1.34 -17.69 5.27
CA TRP A 34 0.27 -16.81 4.82
C TRP A 34 0.14 -15.59 5.73
N PHE A 35 -0.08 -14.43 5.12
CA PHE A 35 -0.32 -13.18 5.81
C PHE A 35 -1.37 -12.34 5.07
N PRO A 36 -2.13 -11.52 5.79
CA PRO A 36 -3.14 -10.67 5.20
C PRO A 36 -2.48 -9.53 4.40
N SER A 37 -2.95 -9.30 3.17
CA SER A 37 -2.33 -8.35 2.24
C SER A 37 -2.45 -6.89 2.67
N ASN A 38 -3.43 -6.55 3.52
CA ASN A 38 -3.64 -5.18 4.01
C ASN A 38 -2.60 -4.70 5.05
N TYR A 39 -1.68 -5.57 5.50
CA TYR A 39 -0.58 -5.20 6.40
C TYR A 39 0.75 -5.02 5.67
N VAL A 40 0.76 -5.16 4.34
CA VAL A 40 1.94 -4.99 3.51
C VAL A 40 1.63 -4.01 2.38
N GLU A 41 2.68 -3.38 1.88
CA GLU A 41 2.64 -2.60 0.66
C GLU A 41 3.60 -3.23 -0.34
N GLU A 42 3.21 -3.27 -1.61
CA GLU A 42 4.11 -3.74 -2.66
C GLU A 42 5.30 -2.78 -2.74
N CYS A 43 6.49 -3.29 -2.46
CA CYS A 43 7.72 -2.56 -2.71
C CYS A 43 7.90 -2.42 -4.23
N LYS A 44 7.38 -1.33 -4.81
CA LYS A 44 7.58 -0.96 -6.23
C LYS A 44 9.00 -0.43 -6.51
N ASP A 45 9.95 -0.69 -5.62
CA ASP A 45 11.19 0.05 -5.60
C ASP A 45 12.17 -0.45 -6.67
N VAL A 46 12.32 0.37 -7.70
CA VAL A 46 13.46 0.37 -8.62
C VAL A 46 14.69 0.75 -7.80
N GLN A 47 15.27 -0.21 -7.08
CA GLN A 47 16.61 -0.03 -6.54
C GLN A 47 17.61 -0.16 -7.69
N LYS A 48 17.94 0.97 -8.32
CA LYS A 48 19.28 1.16 -8.90
C LYS A 48 20.05 2.16 -8.03
N PRO A 49 21.35 1.92 -7.79
CA PRO A 49 22.16 2.79 -6.95
C PRO A 49 22.25 4.19 -7.56
N VAL A 50 22.19 5.19 -6.69
CA VAL A 50 22.43 6.62 -6.99
C VAL A 50 23.73 6.78 -7.78
N VAL A 51 23.69 7.24 -9.04
CA VAL A 51 24.56 8.29 -9.65
C VAL A 51 24.00 8.75 -11.03
N GLN A 52 23.53 10.02 -11.09
CA GLN A 52 23.47 11.02 -12.19
C GLN A 52 22.61 10.81 -13.49
N GLN A 53 21.87 11.90 -13.81
CA GLN A 53 21.18 12.30 -15.07
C GLN A 53 19.73 11.83 -15.32
N ASP A 54 18.74 12.62 -14.88
CA ASP A 54 17.88 13.46 -15.73
C ASP A 54 16.78 14.12 -14.88
N ASN A 55 16.52 15.43 -15.08
CA ASN A 55 15.42 16.18 -14.41
C ASN A 55 14.03 15.55 -14.63
N GLN A 56 13.94 14.55 -15.51
CA GLN A 56 12.73 13.82 -15.85
C GLN A 56 12.32 12.79 -14.77
N TYR A 57 13.25 12.09 -14.12
CA TYR A 57 12.91 11.07 -13.11
C TYR A 57 12.27 11.66 -11.86
N THR A 58 12.79 12.80 -11.39
CA THR A 58 12.19 13.53 -10.26
C THR A 58 10.77 13.97 -10.60
N SER A 59 10.51 14.41 -11.85
CA SER A 59 9.17 14.82 -12.26
C SER A 59 8.15 13.67 -12.25
N VAL A 60 8.56 12.45 -12.61
CA VAL A 60 7.69 11.26 -12.61
C VAL A 60 7.32 10.87 -11.18
N VAL A 61 8.32 10.72 -10.29
CA VAL A 61 8.06 10.34 -8.89
C VAL A 61 7.23 11.39 -8.16
N LEU A 62 7.49 12.68 -8.38
CA LEU A 62 6.69 13.75 -7.79
C LEU A 62 5.26 13.77 -8.33
N LYS A 63 5.08 13.45 -9.61
CA LYS A 63 3.74 13.36 -10.20
C LYS A 63 2.95 12.20 -9.61
N ASP A 64 3.56 11.03 -9.47
CA ASP A 64 2.91 9.87 -8.85
C ASP A 64 2.48 10.17 -7.41
N LEU A 65 3.32 10.89 -6.65
CA LEU A 65 2.98 11.34 -5.30
C LEU A 65 1.78 12.29 -5.32
N VAL A 66 1.80 13.32 -6.17
CA VAL A 66 0.72 14.31 -6.27
C VAL A 66 -0.59 13.66 -6.71
N ASP A 67 -0.53 12.72 -7.66
CA ASP A 67 -1.70 12.00 -8.15
C ASP A 67 -2.30 11.09 -7.07
N SER A 68 -1.45 10.43 -6.28
CA SER A 68 -1.89 9.63 -5.12
C SER A 68 -2.55 10.50 -4.04
N GLU A 69 -1.93 11.63 -3.68
CA GLU A 69 -2.50 12.56 -2.69
C GLU A 69 -3.83 13.14 -3.16
N LYS A 70 -3.94 13.46 -4.46
CA LYS A 70 -5.19 13.94 -5.05
C LYS A 70 -6.30 12.88 -4.97
N ALA A 71 -5.99 11.63 -5.32
CA ALA A 71 -6.95 10.53 -5.20
C ALA A 71 -7.42 10.36 -3.75
N HIS A 72 -6.49 10.42 -2.80
CA HIS A 72 -6.80 10.33 -1.38
C HIS A 72 -7.72 11.47 -0.91
N VAL A 73 -7.43 12.71 -1.31
CA VAL A 73 -8.29 13.87 -0.99
C VAL A 73 -9.68 13.73 -1.60
N GLN A 74 -9.80 13.19 -2.81
CA GLN A 74 -11.10 12.95 -3.44
C GLN A 74 -11.93 11.92 -2.68
N GLU A 75 -11.30 10.86 -2.18
CA GLU A 75 -11.98 9.88 -1.32
C GLU A 75 -12.48 10.53 -0.03
N LEU A 76 -11.64 11.33 0.64
CA LEU A 76 -12.02 12.05 1.85
C LEU A 76 -13.17 13.05 1.61
N ASP A 77 -13.11 13.82 0.53
CA ASP A 77 -14.19 14.75 0.14
C ASP A 77 -15.50 14.00 -0.15
N GLY A 78 -15.40 12.84 -0.83
CA GLY A 78 -16.54 11.95 -1.03
C GLY A 78 -17.14 11.46 0.28
N LEU A 79 -16.32 11.16 1.30
CA LEU A 79 -16.81 10.76 2.61
C LEU A 79 -17.50 11.92 3.35
N VAL A 80 -16.92 13.11 3.30
CA VAL A 80 -17.50 14.31 3.92
C VAL A 80 -18.83 14.65 3.27
N THR A 81 -18.88 14.70 1.94
CA THR A 81 -20.06 15.13 1.18
C THR A 81 -21.19 14.12 1.25
N ASN A 82 -20.89 12.82 1.09
CA ASN A 82 -21.94 11.81 0.98
C ASN A 82 -22.41 11.27 2.33
N PHE A 83 -21.60 11.36 3.38
CA PHE A 83 -21.95 10.79 4.68
C PHE A 83 -22.03 11.86 5.76
N LEU A 84 -20.95 12.60 6.01
CA LEU A 84 -20.91 13.51 7.16
C LEU A 84 -21.89 14.69 7.04
N GLN A 85 -21.95 15.34 5.87
CA GLN A 85 -22.87 16.46 5.64
C GLN A 85 -24.36 16.06 5.77
N PRO A 86 -24.84 14.95 5.17
CA PRO A 86 -26.21 14.47 5.41
C PRO A 86 -26.48 14.11 6.87
N LEU A 87 -25.51 13.54 7.58
CA LEU A 87 -25.65 13.18 9.00
C LEU A 87 -25.80 14.41 9.89
N GLU A 88 -24.99 15.45 9.66
CA GLU A 88 -25.09 16.73 10.39
C GLU A 88 -26.44 17.41 10.17
N LYS A 89 -26.92 17.44 8.90
CA LYS A 89 -28.21 18.02 8.55
C LYS A 89 -29.40 17.24 9.10
N SER A 90 -29.26 15.92 9.30
CA SER A 90 -30.32 15.06 9.86
C SER A 90 -30.36 15.09 11.39
N THR A 91 -29.32 15.63 12.04
CA THR A 91 -29.22 15.78 13.50
C THR A 91 -29.81 17.12 13.98
N MET A 92 -30.15 18.04 13.06
CA MET A 92 -30.80 19.34 13.31
C MET A 92 -32.32 19.25 13.13
#